data_AF-A0A7V7C397-F1
#
_entry.id   AF-A0A7V7C397-F1
#
_cell.length_a   1.000
_cell.length_b   1.000
_cell.length_c   1.000
_cell.angle_alpha   90.00
_cell.angle_beta   90.00
_cell.angle_gamma   90.00
#
_symmetry.space_group_name_H-M   'P 1'
#
loop_
_entity.id
_entity.type
_entity.pdbx_description
1 polymer ?
#
loop_
_entity_poly.entity_id
_entity_poly.type
_entity_poly.pdbx_seq_one_letter_code
_entity_poly.pdbx_strand_id
1 'polypeptide(L)'
;YILSFTGIAPMNDPQISVYISMNQPQSAIQFAGIILAPLVKEVLLNSISVLGIEKQEGGHEREPRWYVDNFFYEVENYIGRSPKSIGFHPYYKIKIIGDGDVIIAQSPEPGEKIVQDGYVTLYTN
;
A
#
# COMPACT_ATOMS: atom_id res chain seq x y z
N TYR A 1 -8.90 -23.60 20.83
CA TYR A 1 -9.02 -22.16 21.07
C TYR A 1 -9.39 -21.49 19.75
N ILE A 2 -10.04 -20.33 19.82
CA ILE A 2 -10.37 -19.51 18.66
C ILE A 2 -9.53 -18.24 18.77
N LEU A 3 -8.82 -17.91 17.69
CA LEU A 3 -8.19 -16.59 17.55
C LEU A 3 -9.17 -15.69 16.82
N SER A 4 -9.31 -14.45 17.28
CA SER A 4 -10.13 -13.45 16.59
C SER A 4 -9.43 -12.11 16.57
N PHE A 5 -9.64 -11.34 15.51
CA PHE A 5 -9.15 -9.98 15.37
C PHE A 5 -10.22 -9.11 14.71
N THR A 6 -10.40 -7.90 15.25
CA THR A 6 -11.33 -6.91 14.72
C THR A 6 -10.53 -5.69 14.27
N GLY A 7 -10.87 -5.15 13.10
CA GLY A 7 -10.36 -3.88 12.61
C GLY A 7 -11.49 -2.98 12.14
N ILE A 8 -11.30 -1.68 12.30
CA ILE A 8 -12.21 -0.66 11.80
C ILE A 8 -11.43 0.36 10.97
N ALA A 9 -12.06 0.92 9.94
CA ALA A 9 -11.48 1.98 9.13
C ALA A 9 -12.56 2.84 8.45
N PRO A 10 -12.27 4.12 8.15
CA PRO A 10 -11.22 4.94 8.76
C PRO A 10 -11.38 5.11 10.29
N MET A 11 -10.35 5.57 11.00
CA MET A 11 -10.42 5.67 12.48
C MET A 11 -11.18 6.91 12.97
N ASN A 12 -11.08 8.02 12.21
CA ASN A 12 -11.75 9.29 12.49
C ASN A 12 -13.24 9.28 12.16
N ASP A 13 -13.63 8.55 11.11
CA ASP A 13 -15.02 8.31 10.70
C ASP A 13 -15.18 6.84 10.24
N PRO A 14 -15.47 5.89 11.16
CA PRO A 14 -15.53 4.47 10.81
C PRO A 14 -16.67 4.13 9.85
N GLN A 15 -16.31 3.60 8.67
CA GLN A 15 -17.26 3.16 7.63
C GLN A 15 -17.23 1.65 7.41
N ILE A 16 -16.13 1.00 7.79
CA ILE A 16 -15.92 -0.45 7.65
C ILE A 16 -15.56 -1.03 9.03
N SER A 17 -16.17 -2.18 9.35
CA SER A 17 -15.76 -3.05 10.45
C SER A 17 -15.54 -4.46 9.92
N VAL A 18 -14.39 -5.04 10.24
CA VAL A 18 -14.00 -6.39 9.84
C VAL A 18 -13.74 -7.22 11.08
N TYR A 19 -14.39 -8.39 11.16
CA TYR A 19 -14.14 -9.39 12.18
C TYR A 19 -13.70 -10.69 11.50
N ILE A 20 -12.49 -11.17 11.81
CA ILE A 20 -12.00 -12.47 11.34
C ILE A 20 -11.72 -13.34 12.55
N SER A 21 -12.20 -14.58 12.50
CA SER A 21 -11.87 -15.60 13.49
C SER A 21 -11.34 -16.86 12.83
N MET A 22 -10.45 -17.57 13.52
CA MET A 22 -9.83 -18.80 13.07
C MET A 22 -9.90 -19.83 14.19
N ASN A 23 -10.59 -20.93 13.90
CA ASN A 23 -10.71 -22.05 14.83
C ASN A 23 -9.50 -22.99 14.66
N GLN A 24 -8.89 -23.39 15.77
CA GLN A 24 -7.79 -24.37 15.82
C GLN A 24 -6.68 -24.13 14.77
N PRO A 25 -6.03 -22.95 14.76
CA PRO A 25 -4.92 -22.70 13.85
C PRO A 25 -3.77 -23.67 14.10
N GLN A 26 -3.33 -24.35 13.04
CA GLN A 26 -2.15 -25.24 13.04
C GLN A 26 -0.87 -24.39 12.95
N SER A 27 -0.55 -23.65 14.02
CA SER A 27 0.63 -22.79 14.09
C SER A 27 1.27 -22.85 15.47
N ALA A 28 2.60 -22.81 15.52
CA ALA A 28 3.34 -22.67 16.78
C ALA A 28 3.10 -21.30 17.44
N ILE A 29 2.76 -20.28 16.65
CA ILE A 29 2.47 -18.92 17.10
C ILE A 29 0.98 -18.80 17.40
N GLN A 30 0.62 -18.38 18.61
CA GLN A 30 -0.78 -18.32 19.07
C GLN A 30 -1.31 -16.90 19.24
N PHE A 31 -0.61 -15.89 18.72
CA PHE A 31 -1.02 -14.49 18.80
C PHE A 31 -1.86 -14.10 17.59
N ALA A 32 -3.14 -13.80 17.83
CA ALA A 32 -4.06 -13.33 16.79
C ALA A 32 -3.53 -12.09 16.04
N GLY A 33 -2.80 -11.21 16.73
CA GLY A 33 -2.17 -10.03 16.11
C GLY A 33 -1.08 -10.37 15.09
N ILE A 34 -0.45 -11.55 15.15
CA ILE A 34 0.57 -11.96 14.18
C ILE A 34 -0.09 -12.69 13.01
N ILE A 35 -1.06 -13.58 13.30
CA ILE A 35 -1.69 -14.42 12.28
C ILE A 35 -2.81 -13.68 11.53
N LEU A 36 -3.72 -13.04 12.26
CA LEU A 36 -4.95 -12.49 11.69
C LEU A 36 -4.84 -11.01 11.29
N ALA A 37 -3.95 -10.23 11.91
CA ALA A 37 -3.81 -8.81 11.56
C ALA A 37 -3.45 -8.58 10.08
N PRO A 38 -2.54 -9.36 9.45
CA PRO A 38 -2.29 -9.23 8.01
C PRO A 38 -3.54 -9.50 7.16
N LEU A 39 -4.36 -10.50 7.52
CA LEU A 39 -5.61 -10.78 6.79
C LEU A 39 -6.62 -9.64 6.95
N VAL A 40 -6.79 -9.13 8.17
CA VAL A 40 -7.70 -8.00 8.43
C VAL A 40 -7.23 -6.76 7.68
N LYS A 41 -5.91 -6.51 7.62
CA LYS A 41 -5.33 -5.42 6.83
C LYS A 41 -5.69 -5.56 5.35
N GLU A 42 -5.48 -6.72 4.74
CA GLU A 42 -5.81 -6.94 3.32
C GLU A 42 -7.30 -6.74 3.04
N VAL A 43 -8.18 -7.25 3.89
CA VAL A 43 -9.63 -7.06 3.72
C VAL A 43 -10.01 -5.59 3.83
N LEU A 44 -9.46 -4.86 4.82
CA LEU A 44 -9.72 -3.43 4.97
C LEU A 44 -9.22 -2.63 3.76
N LEU A 45 -8.00 -2.86 3.27
CA LEU A 45 -7.44 -2.14 2.12
C LEU A 45 -8.25 -2.38 0.84
N ASN A 46 -8.62 -3.63 0.58
CA ASN A 46 -9.49 -3.94 -0.57
C ASN A 46 -10.88 -3.32 -0.41
N SER A 47 -11.44 -3.33 0.79
CA SER A 47 -12.75 -2.74 1.04
C SER A 47 -12.73 -1.22 0.84
N ILE A 48 -11.68 -0.52 1.31
CA ILE A 48 -11.48 0.91 1.08
C ILE A 48 -11.46 1.22 -0.43
N SER A 49 -10.69 0.45 -1.20
CA SER A 49 -10.59 0.62 -2.64
C SER A 49 -11.92 0.36 -3.37
N VAL A 50 -12.61 -0.74 -3.03
CA VAL A 50 -13.90 -1.10 -3.65
C VAL A 50 -15.01 -0.10 -3.31
N LEU A 51 -15.03 0.41 -2.09
CA LEU A 51 -16.03 1.37 -1.63
C LEU A 51 -15.69 2.82 -2.02
N GLY A 52 -14.51 3.06 -2.62
CA GLY A 52 -14.06 4.41 -2.98
C GLY A 52 -13.92 5.32 -1.76
N ILE A 53 -13.47 4.77 -0.63
CA ILE A 53 -13.26 5.56 0.58
C ILE A 53 -11.97 6.35 0.42
N GLU A 54 -12.11 7.67 0.39
CA GLU A 54 -11.01 8.60 0.22
C GLU A 54 -10.00 8.51 1.37
N LYS A 55 -8.74 8.84 1.05
CA LYS A 55 -7.68 8.92 2.05
C LYS A 55 -7.98 10.07 3.02
N GLN A 56 -7.85 9.79 4.32
CA GLN A 56 -8.15 10.77 5.36
C GLN A 56 -7.00 11.75 5.58
N GLU A 57 -7.33 13.03 5.73
CA GLU A 57 -6.37 14.07 6.11
C GLU A 57 -6.05 14.05 7.62
N GLY A 58 -4.97 14.72 8.01
CA GLY A 58 -4.60 14.91 9.43
C GLY A 58 -4.00 13.68 10.10
N GLY A 59 -3.73 12.60 9.35
CA GLY A 59 -2.95 11.47 9.85
C GLY A 59 -1.50 11.88 10.16
N HIS A 60 -0.95 11.35 11.26
CA HIS A 60 0.47 11.53 11.56
C HIS A 60 1.32 10.76 10.57
N GLU A 61 2.32 11.43 9.99
CA GLU A 61 3.30 10.74 9.18
C GLU A 61 4.12 9.78 10.04
N ARG A 62 4.34 8.57 9.53
CA ARG A 62 5.24 7.64 10.19
C ARG A 62 6.67 8.14 9.98
N GLU A 63 7.27 8.67 11.03
CA GLU A 63 8.71 8.94 11.03
C GLU A 63 9.48 7.61 11.04
N PRO A 64 10.30 7.32 10.01
CA PRO A 64 11.04 6.07 9.96
C PRO A 64 12.17 6.08 11.00
N ARG A 65 12.28 5.02 11.78
CA ARG A 65 13.43 4.84 12.68
C ARG A 65 14.66 4.49 11.86
N TRP A 66 15.71 5.27 12.04
CA TRP A 66 17.00 5.05 11.38
C TRP A 66 17.51 3.64 11.67
N TYR A 67 18.06 2.99 10.64
CA TYR A 67 18.58 1.61 10.67
C TYR A 67 17.55 0.49 10.93
N VAL A 68 16.27 0.80 11.14
CA VAL A 68 15.23 -0.20 11.45
C VAL A 68 14.12 -0.22 10.41
N ASP A 69 13.61 0.95 10.04
CA ASP A 69 12.50 1.08 9.11
C ASP A 69 12.99 1.53 7.73
N ASN A 70 12.27 1.11 6.69
CA ASN A 70 12.46 1.67 5.35
C ASN A 70 11.85 3.08 5.29
N PHE A 71 12.55 3.98 4.60
CA PHE A 71 12.05 5.33 4.35
C PHE A 71 10.90 5.30 3.34
N PHE A 72 10.07 6.34 3.39
CA PHE A 72 9.03 6.59 2.38
C PHE A 72 9.43 7.82 1.56
N TYR A 73 9.19 7.74 0.26
CA TYR A 73 9.51 8.79 -0.70
C TYR A 73 8.28 9.14 -1.51
N GLU A 74 8.13 10.40 -1.90
CA GLU A 74 7.07 10.81 -2.81
C GLU A 74 7.40 10.37 -4.24
N VAL A 75 6.39 9.88 -4.95
CA VAL A 75 6.50 9.45 -6.34
C VAL A 75 6.41 10.67 -7.26
N GLU A 76 7.34 10.79 -8.20
CA GLU A 76 7.32 11.85 -9.21
C GLU A 76 6.14 11.68 -10.19
N ASN A 77 5.80 12.76 -10.89
CA ASN A 77 4.86 12.70 -12.01
C ASN A 77 5.58 12.30 -13.31
N TYR A 78 5.24 11.11 -13.81
CA TYR A 78 5.74 10.55 -15.07
C TYR A 78 4.71 10.59 -16.21
N ILE A 79 3.46 10.97 -15.95
CA ILE A 79 2.40 11.01 -16.95
C ILE A 79 2.77 11.99 -18.07
N GLY A 80 2.60 11.57 -19.33
CA GLY A 80 2.96 12.34 -20.52
C GLY A 80 4.44 12.31 -20.88
N ARG A 81 5.31 11.69 -20.06
CA ARG A 81 6.72 11.49 -20.40
C ARG A 81 6.91 10.29 -21.33
N SER A 82 8.02 10.29 -22.07
CA SER A 82 8.41 9.13 -22.86
C SER A 82 9.07 8.05 -21.98
N PRO A 83 8.67 6.78 -22.07
CA PRO A 83 9.31 5.65 -21.37
C PRO A 83 10.83 5.61 -21.54
N LYS A 84 11.33 6.01 -22.71
CA LYS A 84 12.76 5.99 -23.05
C LYS A 84 13.58 7.07 -22.32
N SER A 85 12.93 8.14 -21.85
CA SER A 85 13.60 9.20 -21.09
C SER A 85 13.76 8.89 -19.60
N ILE A 86 13.17 7.78 -19.14
CA ILE A 86 13.09 7.45 -17.72
C ILE A 86 14.32 6.64 -17.33
N GLY A 87 15.19 7.30 -16.58
CA GLY A 87 16.38 6.70 -16.01
C GLY A 87 16.12 5.99 -14.68
N PHE A 88 17.24 5.59 -14.07
CA PHE A 88 17.25 5.11 -12.70
C PHE A 88 16.81 6.20 -11.72
N HIS A 89 15.98 5.81 -10.74
CA HIS A 89 15.61 6.67 -9.62
C HIS A 89 16.31 6.17 -8.34
N PRO A 90 16.90 7.04 -7.51
CA PRO A 90 17.74 6.63 -6.38
C PRO A 90 16.99 5.91 -5.24
N TYR A 91 15.66 6.11 -5.14
CA TYR A 91 14.89 5.67 -3.98
C TYR A 91 13.87 4.56 -4.26
N TYR A 92 13.50 4.35 -5.53
CA TYR A 92 12.51 3.35 -5.92
C TYR A 92 12.79 2.85 -7.33
N LYS A 93 12.21 1.70 -7.65
CA LYS A 93 12.38 1.01 -8.94
C LYS A 93 11.23 1.36 -9.86
N ILE A 94 11.52 1.41 -11.16
CA ILE A 94 10.52 1.69 -12.19
C ILE A 94 10.24 0.40 -12.96
N LYS A 95 8.96 0.07 -13.13
CA LYS A 95 8.48 -1.04 -13.95
C LYS A 95 7.59 -0.46 -15.04
N ILE A 96 7.96 -0.64 -16.30
CA ILE A 96 7.19 -0.17 -17.44
C ILE A 96 6.37 -1.34 -18.00
N ILE A 97 5.09 -1.10 -18.27
CA ILE A 97 4.16 -2.07 -18.86
C ILE A 97 3.66 -1.52 -20.20
N GLY A 98 3.84 -2.32 -21.24
CA GLY A 98 3.52 -2.00 -22.64
C GLY A 98 4.73 -1.47 -23.42
N ASP A 99 4.52 -1.25 -24.72
CA ASP A 99 5.56 -0.88 -25.70
C ASP A 99 5.27 0.48 -26.37
N GLY A 100 4.35 1.26 -25.82
CA GLY A 100 3.98 2.58 -26.30
C GLY A 100 5.07 3.63 -26.08
N ASP A 101 4.83 4.83 -26.60
CA ASP A 101 5.77 5.95 -26.61
C ASP A 101 5.48 7.01 -25.55
N VAL A 102 4.30 6.96 -24.93
CA VAL A 102 3.84 7.92 -23.92
C VAL A 102 3.27 7.19 -22.71
N ILE A 103 3.62 7.66 -21.51
CA ILE A 103 3.01 7.18 -20.27
C ILE A 103 1.62 7.80 -20.11
N ILE A 104 0.61 6.95 -20.04
CA ILE A 104 -0.78 7.35 -19.86
C ILE A 104 -1.26 7.19 -18.42
N ALA A 105 -0.62 6.31 -17.65
CA ALA A 105 -0.97 6.08 -16.25
C ALA A 105 0.24 5.63 -15.44
N GLN A 106 0.20 5.89 -14.14
CA GLN A 106 1.18 5.41 -13.18
C GLN A 106 0.50 4.91 -11.90
N SER A 107 1.17 4.01 -11.19
CA SER A 107 0.79 3.56 -9.86
C SER A 107 2.05 3.33 -9.03
N PRO A 108 2.23 3.95 -7.85
CA PRO A 108 1.33 4.92 -7.19
C PRO A 108 1.11 6.23 -7.97
N GLU A 109 0.07 6.98 -7.61
CA GLU A 109 -0.22 8.28 -8.23
C GLU A 109 0.86 9.32 -7.91
N PRO A 110 1.03 10.39 -8.72
CA PRO A 110 1.98 11.45 -8.43
C PRO A 110 1.75 12.07 -7.04
N GLY A 111 2.82 12.22 -6.26
CA GLY A 111 2.75 12.75 -4.89
C GLY A 111 2.35 11.70 -3.83
N GLU A 112 1.95 10.49 -4.23
CA GLU A 112 1.78 9.41 -3.26
C GLU A 112 3.13 8.93 -2.72
N LYS A 113 3.10 8.32 -1.53
CA LYS A 113 4.29 7.78 -0.87
C LYS A 113 4.52 6.33 -1.26
N ILE A 114 5.75 6.04 -1.65
CA ILE A 114 6.25 4.67 -1.88
C ILE A 114 7.33 4.33 -0.86
N VAL A 115 7.34 3.08 -0.41
CA VAL A 115 8.43 2.56 0.42
C VAL A 115 9.71 2.49 -0.41
N GLN A 116 10.85 2.74 0.24
CA GLN A 116 12.17 2.54 -0.35
C GLN A 116 12.28 1.20 -1.08
N ASP A 117 12.90 1.21 -2.26
CA ASP A 117 13.07 0.06 -3.15
C ASP A 117 11.76 -0.55 -3.71
N GLY A 118 10.62 0.08 -3.45
CA GLY A 118 9.33 -0.26 -4.02
C GLY A 118 9.27 -0.04 -5.54
N TYR A 119 8.19 -0.53 -6.17
CA TYR A 119 7.99 -0.41 -7.62
C TYR A 119 6.94 0.65 -7.95
N VAL A 120 7.36 1.66 -8.71
CA VAL A 120 6.45 2.53 -9.46
C VAL A 120 6.19 1.87 -10.81
N THR A 121 4.93 1.51 -11.06
CA THR A 121 4.50 0.89 -12.32
C THR A 121 3.97 1.96 -13.25
N LEU A 122 4.54 2.04 -14.45
CA LEU A 122 4.17 3.01 -15.49
C LEU A 122 3.52 2.25 -16.66
N TYR A 123 2.37 2.72 -17.11
CA TYR A 123 1.62 2.13 -18.20
C TYR A 123 1.70 3.03 -19.43
N THR A 124 2.00 2.41 -20.56
CA THR A 124 2.10 3.08 -21.86
C THR A 124 0.80 2.96 -22.66
N ASN A 125 0.65 3.85 -23.65
CA ASN A 125 -0.46 3.86 -24.62
C ASN A 125 -0.47 2.66 -25.57
#